data_AF-A0A1U7CNH6-F1
#
_entry.id   AF-A0A1U7CNH6-F1
#
_cell.length_a   1.000
_cell.length_b   1.000
_cell.length_c   1.000
_cell.angle_alpha   90.00
_cell.angle_beta   90.00
_cell.angle_gamma   90.00
#
_symmetry.space_group_name_H-M   'P 1'
#
loop_
_entity.id
_entity.type
_entity.pdbx_description
1 polymer ?
#
loop_
_entity_poly.entity_id
_entity_poly.type
_entity_poly.pdbx_seq_one_letter_code
_entity_poly.pdbx_strand_id
1 'polypeptide(L)'
;MTDADLETVVARTGHERYRWLTSDANTDVWQRDQYRALVVQLATGQPPEPAAYPPLATMIGNALTAGVAFIKSGCSTVDQVEFDRRHSICEGCEHFDAAQDRCRSCGCMTNLKLWMASEHCPLPEPKW
;
A
#
# COMPACT_ATOMS: atom_id res chain seq x y z
N MET A 1 -4.87 -16.50 0.19
CA MET A 1 -4.29 -17.71 -0.42
C MET A 1 -4.52 -18.86 0.54
N THR A 2 -5.23 -19.89 0.11
CA THR A 2 -5.39 -21.15 0.84
C THR A 2 -4.30 -22.13 0.43
N ASP A 3 -4.08 -23.17 1.24
CA ASP A 3 -3.17 -24.27 0.84
C ASP A 3 -3.66 -24.94 -0.45
N ALA A 4 -4.98 -25.03 -0.65
CA ALA A 4 -5.58 -25.55 -1.88
C ALA A 4 -5.25 -24.69 -3.11
N ASP A 5 -5.22 -23.36 -2.99
CA ASP A 5 -4.80 -22.46 -4.07
C ASP A 5 -3.34 -22.73 -4.45
N LEU A 6 -2.47 -22.88 -3.44
CA LEU A 6 -1.04 -23.16 -3.64
C LEU A 6 -0.81 -24.51 -4.32
N GLU A 7 -1.45 -25.57 -3.85
CA GLU A 7 -1.35 -26.90 -4.49
C GLU A 7 -1.87 -26.87 -5.93
N THR A 8 -2.96 -26.15 -6.20
CA THR A 8 -3.50 -26.00 -7.55
C THR A 8 -2.48 -25.36 -8.48
N VAL A 9 -1.81 -24.29 -8.04
CA VAL A 9 -0.80 -23.59 -8.86
C VAL A 9 0.45 -24.44 -9.02
N VAL A 10 0.95 -25.08 -7.97
CA VAL A 10 2.14 -25.95 -8.04
C VAL A 10 1.88 -27.13 -8.97
N ALA A 11 0.74 -27.81 -8.85
CA ALA A 11 0.37 -28.91 -9.74
C ALA A 11 0.25 -28.48 -11.21
N ARG A 12 -0.31 -27.29 -11.46
CA ARG A 12 -0.51 -26.77 -12.83
C ARG A 12 0.78 -26.26 -13.48
N THR A 13 1.67 -25.66 -12.71
CA THR A 13 2.90 -25.01 -13.23
C THR A 13 4.15 -25.88 -13.08
N GLY A 14 4.14 -26.87 -12.19
CA GLY A 14 5.31 -27.66 -11.81
C GLY A 14 6.36 -26.87 -10.99
N HIS A 15 6.07 -25.64 -10.60
CA HIS A 15 7.04 -24.75 -9.96
C HIS A 15 6.97 -24.85 -8.42
N GLU A 16 7.74 -25.77 -7.84
CA GLU A 16 7.81 -25.96 -6.38
C GLU A 16 8.28 -24.73 -5.60
N ARG A 17 8.95 -23.78 -6.27
CA ARG A 17 9.41 -22.52 -5.65
C ARG A 17 8.29 -21.70 -5.01
N TYR A 18 7.05 -21.83 -5.50
CA TYR A 18 5.92 -21.10 -4.92
C TYR A 18 5.73 -21.42 -3.44
N ARG A 19 6.03 -22.64 -3.00
CA ARG A 19 5.90 -23.05 -1.60
C ARG A 19 6.76 -22.21 -0.66
N TRP A 20 8.04 -22.03 -1.00
CA TRP A 20 8.92 -21.18 -0.21
C TRP A 20 8.52 -19.70 -0.33
N LEU A 21 8.30 -19.23 -1.56
CA LEU A 21 7.98 -17.82 -1.84
C LEU A 21 6.75 -17.34 -1.08
N THR A 22 5.73 -18.17 -0.90
CA THR A 22 4.50 -17.82 -0.16
C THR A 22 4.51 -18.22 1.31
N SER A 23 5.54 -18.91 1.79
CA SER A 23 5.61 -19.38 3.19
C SER A 23 5.96 -18.25 4.16
N ASP A 24 5.60 -18.39 5.43
CA ASP A 24 6.02 -17.47 6.49
C ASP A 24 7.54 -17.51 6.76
N ALA A 25 8.24 -18.52 6.24
CA ALA A 25 9.69 -18.61 6.29
C ALA A 25 10.39 -17.65 5.31
N ASN A 26 9.67 -17.09 4.32
CA ASN A 26 10.19 -16.00 3.50
C ASN A 26 10.19 -14.70 4.31
N THR A 27 11.38 -14.22 4.64
CA THR A 27 11.60 -13.00 5.46
C THR A 27 11.34 -11.71 4.68
N ASP A 28 11.36 -11.77 3.34
CA ASP A 28 10.92 -10.66 2.50
C ASP A 28 9.39 -10.65 2.45
N VAL A 29 8.81 -9.88 3.38
CA VAL A 29 7.36 -9.75 3.56
C VAL A 29 6.69 -9.27 2.28
N TRP A 30 7.33 -8.35 1.55
CA TRP A 30 6.76 -7.76 0.35
C TRP A 30 6.71 -8.78 -0.79
N GLN A 31 7.83 -9.47 -1.03
CA GLN A 31 7.88 -10.57 -2.00
C GLN A 31 6.87 -11.67 -1.65
N ARG A 32 6.81 -12.07 -0.38
CA ARG A 32 5.88 -13.10 0.08
C ARG A 32 4.43 -12.74 -0.22
N ASP A 33 4.04 -11.51 0.09
CA ASP A 33 2.66 -11.06 -0.09
C ASP A 33 2.32 -10.93 -1.59
N GLN A 34 3.27 -10.50 -2.43
CA GLN A 34 3.10 -10.49 -3.89
C GLN A 34 2.91 -11.90 -4.47
N TYR A 35 3.72 -12.87 -4.05
CA TYR A 35 3.57 -14.24 -4.54
C TYR A 35 2.28 -14.90 -4.03
N ARG A 36 1.83 -14.57 -2.81
CA ARG A 36 0.52 -15.04 -2.32
C ARG A 36 -0.62 -14.50 -3.17
N ALA A 37 -0.57 -13.22 -3.52
CA ALA A 37 -1.53 -12.58 -4.42
C ALA A 37 -1.51 -13.23 -5.82
N LEU A 38 -0.32 -13.45 -6.38
CA LEU A 38 -0.15 -14.13 -7.66
C LEU A 38 -0.69 -15.57 -7.64
N VAL A 39 -0.44 -16.33 -6.57
CA VAL A 39 -0.95 -17.70 -6.44
C VAL A 39 -2.48 -17.71 -6.40
N VAL A 40 -3.12 -16.80 -5.66
CA VAL A 40 -4.59 -16.65 -5.70
C VAL A 40 -5.06 -16.37 -7.13
N GLN A 41 -4.44 -15.42 -7.81
CA GLN A 41 -4.81 -15.07 -9.18
C GLN A 41 -4.66 -16.22 -10.16
N LEU A 42 -3.55 -16.96 -10.06
CA LEU A 42 -3.31 -18.13 -10.87
C LEU A 42 -4.33 -19.23 -10.54
N ALA A 43 -4.63 -19.49 -9.26
CA ALA A 43 -5.55 -20.55 -8.85
C ALA A 43 -6.99 -20.28 -9.29
N THR A 44 -7.49 -19.06 -9.08
CA THR A 44 -8.93 -18.75 -9.25
C THR A 44 -9.24 -18.04 -10.56
N GLY A 45 -8.24 -17.48 -11.25
CA GLY A 45 -8.44 -16.59 -12.39
C GLY A 45 -8.99 -15.20 -12.00
N GLN A 46 -9.18 -14.92 -10.71
CA GLN A 46 -9.61 -13.61 -10.21
C GLN A 46 -8.40 -12.75 -9.86
N PRO A 47 -8.36 -11.46 -10.21
CA PRO A 47 -7.29 -10.58 -9.77
C PRO A 47 -7.17 -10.60 -8.23
N PRO A 48 -5.96 -10.45 -7.67
CA PRO A 48 -5.79 -10.47 -6.23
C PRO A 48 -6.62 -9.36 -5.59
N GLU A 49 -7.25 -9.65 -4.44
CA GLU A 49 -7.99 -8.63 -3.72
C GLU A 49 -7.05 -7.45 -3.42
N PRO A 50 -7.46 -6.22 -3.76
CA PRO A 50 -6.63 -5.05 -3.53
C PRO A 50 -6.21 -4.96 -2.06
N ALA A 51 -4.97 -4.56 -1.78
CA ALA A 51 -4.46 -4.46 -0.41
C ALA A 51 -5.44 -3.68 0.47
N ALA A 52 -5.84 -4.28 1.59
CA ALA A 52 -6.79 -3.69 2.52
C ALA A 52 -6.21 -2.43 3.17
N TYR A 53 -7.07 -1.45 3.43
CA TYR A 53 -6.68 -0.26 4.18
C TYR A 53 -6.27 -0.61 5.62
N PRO A 54 -5.50 0.27 6.30
CA PRO A 54 -5.30 0.15 7.73
C PRO A 54 -6.66 0.14 8.46
N PRO A 55 -6.74 -0.44 9.66
CA PRO A 55 -7.96 -0.36 10.46
C PRO A 55 -8.45 1.09 10.61
N LEU A 56 -9.77 1.29 10.64
CA LEU A 56 -10.36 2.63 10.73
C LEU A 56 -9.82 3.42 11.93
N ALA A 57 -9.64 2.76 13.08
CA ALA A 57 -9.05 3.38 14.26
C ALA A 57 -7.62 3.91 14.01
N THR A 58 -6.81 3.15 13.26
CA THR A 58 -5.46 3.58 12.85
C THR A 58 -5.52 4.78 11.92
N MET A 59 -6.43 4.78 10.94
CA MET A 59 -6.59 5.92 10.03
C MET A 59 -7.03 7.19 10.77
N ILE A 60 -7.94 7.09 11.74
CA ILE A 60 -8.34 8.20 12.61
C ILE A 60 -7.14 8.71 13.41
N GLY A 61 -6.36 7.82 14.03
CA GLY A 61 -5.16 8.19 14.79
C GLY A 61 -4.11 8.90 13.92
N ASN A 62 -3.89 8.41 12.69
CA ASN A 62 -2.99 9.01 11.72
C ASN A 62 -3.49 10.40 11.30
N ALA A 63 -4.78 10.55 11.03
CA ALA A 63 -5.39 11.81 10.65
C ALA A 63 -5.28 12.87 11.77
N LEU A 64 -5.51 12.47 13.03
CA LEU A 64 -5.36 13.36 14.18
C LEU A 64 -3.91 13.82 14.36
N THR A 65 -2.96 12.88 14.28
CA THR A 65 -1.53 13.19 14.37
C THR A 65 -1.12 14.20 13.28
N ALA A 66 -1.54 13.97 12.04
CA ALA A 66 -1.26 14.87 10.93
C ALA A 66 -1.94 16.25 11.10
N GLY A 67 -3.19 16.27 11.56
CA GLY A 67 -3.91 17.51 11.84
C GLY A 67 -3.22 18.36 12.91
N VAL A 68 -2.73 17.74 13.97
CA VAL A 68 -1.95 18.44 15.02
C VAL A 68 -0.64 18.98 14.46
N ALA A 69 0.08 18.22 13.64
CA ALA A 69 1.33 18.67 13.01
C ALA A 69 1.08 19.87 12.08
N PHE A 70 0.02 19.83 11.28
CA PHE A 70 -0.35 20.91 10.38
C PHE A 70 -0.73 22.20 11.13
N ILE A 71 -1.55 22.09 12.19
CA ILE A 71 -1.87 23.25 13.03
C ILE A 71 -0.60 23.83 13.65
N LYS A 72 0.30 22.99 14.17
CA LYS A 72 1.59 23.43 14.73
C LYS A 72 2.49 24.09 13.68
N SER A 73 2.37 23.72 12.42
CA SER A 73 3.08 24.37 11.31
C SER A 73 2.48 25.72 10.89
N GLY A 74 1.38 26.15 11.51
CA GLY A 74 0.65 27.36 11.11
C GLY A 74 -0.24 27.13 9.89
N CYS A 75 -0.75 25.90 9.70
CA CYS A 75 -1.50 25.49 8.52
C CYS A 75 -0.72 25.70 7.22
N SER A 76 0.60 25.47 7.26
CA SER A 76 1.49 25.69 6.13
C SER A 76 1.24 24.69 5.01
N THR A 77 1.05 25.21 3.80
CA THR A 77 0.84 24.42 2.58
C THR A 77 2.03 24.55 1.64
N VAL A 78 2.25 23.54 0.82
CA VAL A 78 3.21 23.61 -0.29
C VAL A 78 2.62 24.37 -1.47
N ASP A 79 3.47 24.75 -2.43
CA ASP A 79 2.99 25.30 -3.70
C ASP A 79 2.45 24.22 -4.65
N GLN A 80 1.83 24.65 -5.74
CA GLN A 80 1.23 23.73 -6.73
C GLN A 80 2.27 22.80 -7.35
N VAL A 81 3.50 23.29 -7.60
CA VAL A 81 4.56 22.49 -8.23
C VAL A 81 4.95 21.32 -7.33
N GLU A 82 5.11 21.58 -6.04
CA GLU A 82 5.43 20.55 -5.07
C GLU A 82 4.26 19.61 -4.80
N PHE A 83 3.01 20.12 -4.78
CA PHE A 83 1.83 19.27 -4.71
C PHE A 83 1.76 18.29 -5.91
N ASP A 84 1.92 18.80 -7.14
CA ASP A 84 1.87 17.98 -8.37
C ASP A 84 3.01 16.95 -8.39
N ARG A 85 4.19 17.32 -7.89
CA ARG A 85 5.31 16.39 -7.71
C ARG A 85 4.97 15.26 -6.72
N ARG A 86 4.43 15.59 -5.55
CA ARG A 86 4.00 14.60 -4.55
C ARG A 86 2.88 13.71 -5.08
N HIS A 87 1.93 14.30 -5.81
CA HIS A 87 0.78 13.59 -6.37
C HIS A 87 1.19 12.60 -7.44
N SER A 88 2.01 13.02 -8.41
CA SER A 88 2.54 12.12 -9.45
C SER A 88 3.36 10.95 -8.88
N ILE A 89 4.11 11.18 -7.80
CA ILE A 89 4.81 10.10 -7.07
C ILE A 89 3.80 9.12 -6.44
N CYS A 90 2.72 9.64 -5.83
CA CYS A 90 1.65 8.81 -5.30
C CYS A 90 0.93 8.02 -6.41
N GLU A 91 0.58 8.64 -7.53
CA GLU A 91 -0.09 7.97 -8.66
C GLU A 91 0.75 6.81 -9.23
N GLY A 92 2.08 6.92 -9.20
CA GLY A 92 2.99 5.85 -9.59
C GLY A 92 3.28 4.80 -8.51
N CYS A 93 2.76 4.98 -7.28
CA CYS A 93 3.03 4.10 -6.16
C CYS A 93 2.10 2.89 -6.15
N GLU A 94 2.65 1.70 -5.87
CA GLU A 94 1.90 0.44 -5.75
C GLU A 94 0.82 0.43 -4.66
N HIS A 95 0.91 1.35 -3.69
CA HIS A 95 -0.08 1.49 -2.62
C HIS A 95 -1.20 2.46 -2.96
N PHE A 96 -1.16 3.16 -4.09
CA PHE A 96 -2.18 4.14 -4.43
C PHE A 96 -3.47 3.46 -4.90
N ASP A 97 -4.58 3.87 -4.31
CA ASP A 97 -5.94 3.49 -4.71
C ASP A 97 -6.56 4.63 -5.50
N ALA A 98 -6.41 4.58 -6.82
CA ALA A 98 -6.98 5.57 -7.73
C ALA A 98 -8.52 5.66 -7.62
N ALA A 99 -9.19 4.59 -7.22
CA ALA A 99 -10.64 4.58 -7.08
C ALA A 99 -11.14 5.39 -5.85
N GLN A 100 -10.27 5.63 -4.87
CA GLN A 100 -10.62 6.32 -3.63
C GLN A 100 -9.75 7.55 -3.37
N ASP A 101 -8.77 7.82 -4.24
CA ASP A 101 -7.76 8.86 -4.07
C ASP A 101 -7.07 8.77 -2.70
N ARG A 102 -6.58 7.56 -2.40
CA ARG A 102 -6.03 7.21 -1.09
C ARG A 102 -4.82 6.29 -1.18
N CYS A 103 -3.99 6.32 -0.14
CA CYS A 103 -2.95 5.31 0.04
C CYS A 103 -3.49 4.11 0.82
N ARG A 104 -3.39 2.90 0.26
CA ARG A 104 -3.74 1.62 0.91
C ARG A 104 -2.81 1.26 2.07
N SER A 105 -1.60 1.81 2.11
CA SER A 105 -0.63 1.53 3.18
C SER A 105 -0.87 2.39 4.43
N CYS A 106 -1.10 3.70 4.28
CA CYS A 106 -1.24 4.61 5.43
C CYS A 106 -2.65 5.20 5.60
N GLY A 107 -3.54 5.01 4.63
CA GLY A 107 -4.93 5.47 4.65
C GLY A 107 -5.10 6.98 4.39
N CYS A 108 -4.05 7.70 4.00
CA CYS A 108 -4.18 9.13 3.73
C CYS A 108 -5.00 9.41 2.46
N MET A 109 -5.67 10.56 2.44
CA MET A 109 -6.28 11.13 1.24
C MET A 109 -5.24 11.99 0.53
N THR A 110 -4.90 11.64 -0.71
CA THR A 110 -3.82 12.27 -1.48
C THR A 110 -4.17 13.70 -1.86
N ASN A 111 -5.43 13.99 -2.21
CA ASN A 111 -5.91 15.35 -2.43
C ASN A 111 -5.78 16.31 -1.23
N LEU A 112 -5.53 15.81 -0.01
CA LEU A 112 -5.40 16.63 1.19
C LEU A 112 -3.99 16.57 1.79
N LYS A 113 -3.49 15.36 2.07
CA LYS A 113 -2.24 15.18 2.82
C LYS A 113 -1.03 15.74 2.08
N LEU A 114 -1.05 15.70 0.74
CA LEU A 114 0.07 16.17 -0.07
C LEU A 114 0.24 17.69 -0.03
N TRP A 115 -0.84 18.44 0.26
CA TRP A 115 -0.77 19.89 0.45
C TRP A 115 -0.06 20.29 1.75
N MET A 116 -0.12 19.44 2.78
CA MET A 116 0.36 19.78 4.11
C MET A 116 1.90 19.80 4.09
N ALA A 117 2.50 20.99 4.28
CA ALA A 117 3.95 21.14 4.24
C ALA A 117 4.65 20.43 5.42
N SER A 118 3.93 20.21 6.51
CA SER A 118 4.39 19.48 7.70
C SER A 118 4.45 17.96 7.54
N GLU A 119 3.93 17.43 6.44
CA GLU A 119 3.77 15.99 6.23
C GLU A 119 4.81 15.44 5.25
N HIS A 120 5.02 14.13 5.36
CA HIS A 120 5.88 13.32 4.51
C HIS A 120 5.30 11.91 4.38
N CYS A 121 5.77 11.15 3.39
CA CYS A 121 5.36 9.75 3.21
C CYS A 121 5.79 8.90 4.43
N PRO A 122 4.88 8.20 5.14
CA PRO A 122 5.22 7.48 6.37
C PRO A 122 5.76 6.05 6.13
N LEU A 123 6.06 5.69 4.88
CA LEU A 123 6.69 4.41 4.58
C LEU A 123 8.10 4.36 5.17
N PRO A 124 8.65 3.16 5.48
CA PRO A 124 10.03 3.02 5.94
C PRO A 124 11.04 3.67 5.00
N GLU A 125 10.77 3.59 3.69
CA GLU A 125 11.43 4.39 2.66
C GLU A 125 10.44 5.44 2.13
N PRO A 126 10.49 6.69 2.62
CA PRO A 126 9.61 7.75 2.17
C PRO A 126 9.74 7.99 0.67
N LYS A 127 8.62 8.05 -0.04
CA LYS A 127 8.59 8.34 -1.48
C LYS A 127 8.64 9.85 -1.78
N TRP A 128 8.26 10.69 -0.81
CA TRP A 128 8.23 12.15 -0.90
C TRP A 128 8.28 12.79 0.48
#